data_AF-A0A7L4MML4-F1
#
_entry.id   AF-A0A7L4MML4-F1
#
_cell.length_a   1.000
_cell.length_b   1.000
_cell.length_c   1.000
_cell.angle_alpha   90.00
_cell.angle_beta   90.00
_cell.angle_gamma   90.00
#
_symmetry.space_group_name_H-M   'P 1'
#
loop_
_entity.id
_entity.type
_entity.pdbx_description
1 polymer ?
#
loop_
_entity_poly.entity_id
_entity_poly.type
_entity_poly.pdbx_seq_one_letter_code
_entity_poly.pdbx_strand_id
1 'polypeptide(L)'
;RPLREVLLFPSPPSCTEALLAEAAEPGAAARPCHCPLPHGDCPLSRLLRLLLAARRSLDICLFAFSCPQLGHAVRILHRRGVRVRVVTDAQYMGLCGSQIGILRQDGIQVRHDQESGYMHHKFAVVDGRMLLTGSLNWTTQAIQTNRENVLVTEDAEYVKPFLDEFEKIWEEYNPVNYTFF
;
A
#
# COMPACT_ATOMS: atom_id res chain seq x y z
N ARG A 1 20.98 -12.06 4.39
CA ARG A 1 21.28 -11.04 3.34
C ARG A 1 20.10 -10.09 3.31
N PRO A 2 20.31 -8.77 3.17
CA PRO A 2 19.18 -7.83 3.08
C PRO A 2 18.31 -8.19 1.88
N LEU A 3 16.99 -8.12 2.03
CA LEU A 3 16.05 -8.34 0.92
C LEU A 3 16.33 -7.33 -0.19
N ARG A 4 16.45 -7.81 -1.43
CA ARG A 4 16.64 -7.02 -2.65
C ARG A 4 15.88 -7.72 -3.78
N GLU A 5 14.76 -7.14 -4.18
CA GLU A 5 13.84 -7.75 -5.14
C GLU A 5 13.23 -6.66 -6.03
N VAL A 6 12.90 -7.01 -7.27
CA VAL A 6 12.13 -6.14 -8.17
C VAL A 6 10.92 -6.92 -8.66
N LEU A 7 9.74 -6.37 -8.41
CA LEU A 7 8.48 -6.85 -8.96
C LEU A 7 8.21 -6.12 -10.28
N LEU A 8 7.92 -6.88 -11.33
CA LEU A 8 7.59 -6.36 -12.65
C LEU A 8 6.13 -6.67 -12.97
N PHE A 9 5.42 -5.67 -13.49
CA PHE A 9 4.01 -5.73 -13.87
C PHE A 9 3.90 -5.66 -15.41
N PRO A 10 2.81 -6.19 -16.02
CA PRO A 10 1.53 -6.53 -15.41
C PRO A 10 1.51 -7.82 -14.60
N SER A 11 0.74 -7.83 -13.52
CA SER A 11 0.39 -9.04 -12.78
C SER A 11 -0.83 -9.69 -13.42
N PRO A 12 -0.77 -10.98 -13.82
CA PRO A 12 -1.95 -11.66 -14.34
C PRO A 12 -3.03 -11.77 -13.26
N PRO A 13 -4.33 -11.74 -13.63
CA PRO A 13 -5.41 -12.02 -12.69
C PRO A 13 -5.18 -13.36 -11.98
N SER A 14 -5.13 -13.33 -10.64
CA SER A 14 -4.83 -14.49 -9.80
C SER A 14 -5.67 -14.42 -8.53
N CYS A 15 -5.97 -15.57 -7.93
CA CYS A 15 -6.71 -15.65 -6.67
C CYS A 15 -5.86 -15.11 -5.51
N THR A 16 -6.39 -14.15 -4.75
CA THR A 16 -5.76 -13.60 -3.53
C THR A 16 -6.55 -13.91 -2.26
N GLU A 17 -7.68 -14.61 -2.37
CA GLU A 17 -8.61 -14.84 -1.26
C GLU A 17 -7.97 -15.61 -0.11
N ALA A 18 -7.30 -16.74 -0.41
CA ALA A 18 -6.64 -17.55 0.61
C ALA A 18 -5.56 -16.76 1.35
N LEU A 19 -4.78 -15.96 0.62
CA LEU A 19 -3.71 -15.12 1.18
C LEU A 19 -4.26 -14.02 2.09
N LEU A 20 -5.34 -13.35 1.67
CA LEU A 20 -5.99 -12.30 2.47
C LEU A 20 -6.72 -12.90 3.68
N ALA A 21 -7.32 -14.08 3.56
CA ALA A 21 -7.98 -14.79 4.65
C ALA A 21 -6.99 -15.29 5.71
N GLU A 22 -5.89 -15.93 5.29
CA GLU A 22 -4.79 -16.33 6.17
C GLU A 22 -4.23 -15.12 6.92
N ALA A 23 -4.17 -13.97 6.23
CA ALA A 23 -3.76 -12.75 6.89
C ALA A 23 -4.84 -12.22 7.87
N ALA A 24 -6.12 -12.23 7.54
CA ALA A 24 -7.14 -11.78 8.48
C ALA A 24 -7.12 -12.57 9.80
N GLU A 25 -6.91 -13.89 9.73
CA GLU A 25 -6.91 -14.78 10.91
C GLU A 25 -5.69 -15.73 10.93
N PRO A 26 -4.54 -15.29 11.48
CA PRO A 26 -3.34 -16.12 11.57
C PRO A 26 -3.59 -17.37 12.43
N GLY A 27 -3.40 -18.56 11.85
CA GLY A 27 -3.61 -19.85 12.52
C GLY A 27 -4.98 -20.49 12.25
N ALA A 28 -5.89 -19.83 11.53
CA ALA A 28 -7.08 -20.46 11.00
C ALA A 28 -6.71 -21.52 9.95
N ALA A 29 -7.46 -22.63 9.89
CA ALA A 29 -7.24 -23.66 8.89
C ALA A 29 -7.45 -23.09 7.48
N ALA A 30 -6.50 -23.33 6.58
CA ALA A 30 -6.61 -22.90 5.19
C ALA A 30 -7.87 -23.50 4.55
N ARG A 31 -8.79 -22.65 4.12
CA ARG A 31 -9.99 -23.08 3.39
C ARG A 31 -9.68 -23.05 1.90
N PRO A 32 -9.87 -24.16 1.17
CA PRO A 32 -9.63 -24.18 -0.27
C PRO A 32 -10.58 -23.20 -0.96
N CYS A 33 -10.01 -22.32 -1.80
CA CYS A 33 -10.80 -21.46 -2.68
C CYS A 33 -11.08 -22.22 -3.98
N HIS A 34 -12.35 -22.23 -4.41
CA HIS A 34 -12.80 -22.93 -5.62
C HIS A 34 -13.11 -21.97 -6.77
N CYS A 35 -12.53 -20.75 -6.75
CA CYS A 35 -12.74 -19.78 -7.81
C CYS A 35 -12.00 -20.20 -9.10
N PRO A 36 -12.41 -19.71 -10.28
CA PRO A 36 -11.80 -20.09 -11.54
C PRO A 36 -10.42 -19.43 -11.80
N LEU A 37 -9.95 -18.55 -10.92
CA LEU A 37 -8.68 -17.85 -11.11
C LEU A 37 -7.47 -18.77 -10.83
N PRO A 38 -6.32 -18.52 -11.47
CA PRO A 38 -5.06 -19.18 -11.13
C PRO A 38 -4.74 -19.04 -9.63
N HIS A 39 -4.40 -20.16 -9.01
CA HIS A 39 -3.93 -20.24 -7.63
C HIS A 39 -2.41 -20.43 -7.67
N GLY A 40 -1.66 -19.35 -7.50
CA GLY A 40 -0.20 -19.36 -7.59
C GLY A 40 0.37 -17.98 -7.27
N ASP A 41 1.70 -17.91 -7.19
CA ASP A 41 2.37 -16.64 -6.95
C ASP A 41 2.42 -15.79 -8.22
N CYS A 42 2.18 -14.49 -8.04
CA CYS A 42 2.24 -13.47 -9.08
C CYS A 42 2.77 -12.15 -8.46
N PRO A 43 3.14 -11.14 -9.26
CA PRO A 43 3.64 -9.87 -8.72
C PRO A 43 2.68 -9.23 -7.70
N LEU A 44 1.36 -9.30 -7.92
CA LEU A 44 0.37 -8.79 -6.96
C LEU A 44 0.37 -9.60 -5.66
N SER A 45 0.36 -10.94 -5.71
CA SER A 45 0.39 -11.75 -4.48
C SER A 45 1.68 -11.54 -3.71
N ARG A 46 2.82 -11.37 -4.41
CA ARG A 46 4.11 -11.05 -3.79
C ARG A 46 4.09 -9.69 -3.10
N LEU A 47 3.58 -8.65 -3.76
CA LEU A 47 3.38 -7.33 -3.16
C LEU A 47 2.50 -7.41 -1.91
N LEU A 48 1.39 -8.15 -1.97
CA LEU A 48 0.50 -8.35 -0.82
C LEU A 48 1.23 -9.05 0.35
N ARG A 49 2.01 -10.12 0.09
CA ARG A 49 2.78 -10.80 1.14
C ARG A 49 3.78 -9.87 1.83
N LEU A 50 4.46 -9.01 1.06
CA LEU A 50 5.43 -8.05 1.60
C LEU A 50 4.76 -7.01 2.51
N LEU A 51 3.61 -6.48 2.11
CA LEU A 51 2.83 -5.56 2.94
C LEU A 51 2.29 -6.26 4.20
N LEU A 52 1.69 -7.44 4.03
CA LEU A 52 1.06 -8.20 5.12
C LEU A 52 2.05 -8.74 6.16
N ALA A 53 3.35 -8.66 5.88
CA ALA A 53 4.41 -8.98 6.82
C ALA A 53 4.61 -7.90 7.90
N ALA A 54 4.03 -6.70 7.74
CA ALA A 54 4.10 -5.61 8.71
C ALA A 54 3.59 -6.04 10.09
N ARG A 55 4.33 -5.68 11.14
CA ARG A 55 4.01 -6.00 12.54
C ARG A 55 3.80 -4.78 13.42
N ARG A 56 4.35 -3.63 13.06
CA ARG A 56 4.38 -2.41 13.88
C ARG A 56 3.82 -1.22 13.12
N SER A 57 4.30 -0.97 11.90
CA SER A 57 3.87 0.19 11.12
C SER A 57 3.83 -0.07 9.62
N LEU A 58 2.97 0.68 8.95
CA LEU A 58 2.90 0.77 7.51
C LEU A 58 2.63 2.23 7.11
N ASP A 59 3.62 2.86 6.52
CA ASP A 59 3.56 4.24 6.04
C ASP A 59 3.47 4.22 4.52
N ILE A 60 2.38 4.73 3.95
CA ILE A 60 2.06 4.64 2.51
C ILE A 60 2.02 6.03 1.90
N CYS A 61 2.80 6.27 0.86
CA CYS A 61 2.83 7.53 0.11
C CYS A 61 2.55 7.23 -1.37
N LEU A 62 1.30 7.42 -1.79
CA LEU A 62 0.82 7.03 -3.12
C LEU A 62 0.06 8.15 -3.81
N PHE A 63 0.41 8.42 -5.07
CA PHE A 63 -0.36 9.30 -5.93
C PHE A 63 -1.82 8.84 -6.12
N ALA A 64 -2.04 7.55 -6.40
CA ALA A 64 -3.38 7.00 -6.62
C ALA A 64 -3.54 5.61 -6.02
N PHE A 65 -4.66 5.37 -5.33
CA PHE A 65 -4.95 4.11 -4.64
C PHE A 65 -6.43 3.70 -4.81
N SER A 66 -6.68 2.75 -5.72
CA SER A 66 -8.02 2.21 -6.02
C SER A 66 -8.10 0.68 -6.15
N CYS A 67 -6.99 -0.05 -5.98
CA CYS A 67 -6.98 -1.52 -6.00
C CYS A 67 -7.65 -2.09 -4.73
N PRO A 68 -8.78 -2.82 -4.85
CA PRO A 68 -9.48 -3.36 -3.70
C PRO A 68 -8.67 -4.39 -2.90
N GLN A 69 -7.85 -5.22 -3.56
CA GLN A 69 -7.02 -6.22 -2.89
C GLN A 69 -5.97 -5.57 -1.97
N LEU A 70 -5.32 -4.51 -2.45
CA LEU A 70 -4.37 -3.73 -1.65
C LEU A 70 -5.09 -2.96 -0.54
N GLY A 71 -6.26 -2.38 -0.83
CA GLY A 71 -7.12 -1.76 0.18
C GLY A 71 -7.48 -2.73 1.31
N HIS A 72 -7.88 -3.95 0.97
CA HIS A 72 -8.21 -5.00 1.94
C HIS A 72 -7.00 -5.39 2.80
N ALA A 73 -5.81 -5.56 2.19
CA ALA A 73 -4.59 -5.86 2.94
C ALA A 73 -4.25 -4.77 3.97
N VAL A 74 -4.37 -3.50 3.59
CA VAL A 74 -4.15 -2.36 4.51
C VAL A 74 -5.14 -2.39 5.68
N ARG A 75 -6.42 -2.67 5.41
CA ARG A 75 -7.46 -2.80 6.45
C ARG A 75 -7.20 -3.98 7.39
N ILE A 76 -6.74 -5.12 6.88
CA ILE A 76 -6.33 -6.27 7.70
C ILE A 76 -5.22 -5.86 8.66
N LEU A 77 -4.19 -5.17 8.18
CA LEU A 77 -3.08 -4.70 9.02
C LEU A 77 -3.57 -3.74 10.10
N HIS A 78 -4.43 -2.79 9.76
CA HIS A 78 -5.01 -1.88 10.73
C HIS A 78 -5.80 -2.61 11.84
N ARG A 79 -6.64 -3.59 11.48
CA ARG A 79 -7.40 -4.41 12.45
C ARG A 79 -6.50 -5.27 13.34
N ARG A 80 -5.33 -5.68 12.85
CA ARG A 80 -4.30 -6.37 13.65
C ARG A 80 -3.53 -5.43 14.60
N GLY A 81 -3.83 -4.13 14.60
CA GLY A 81 -3.16 -3.14 15.45
C GLY A 81 -1.86 -2.56 14.86
N VAL A 82 -1.57 -2.79 13.58
CA VAL A 82 -0.45 -2.13 12.90
C VAL A 82 -0.79 -0.65 12.71
N ARG A 83 0.14 0.25 13.06
CA ARG A 83 -0.01 1.68 12.83
C ARG A 83 0.06 1.98 11.34
N VAL A 84 -1.08 2.28 10.72
CA VAL A 84 -1.16 2.64 9.30
C VAL A 84 -1.32 4.14 9.14
N ARG A 85 -0.49 4.75 8.29
CA ARG A 85 -0.61 6.15 7.84
C ARG A 85 -0.56 6.21 6.32
N VAL A 86 -1.40 7.04 5.72
CA VAL A 86 -1.47 7.20 4.26
C VAL A 86 -1.36 8.67 3.87
N VAL A 87 -0.42 8.98 2.99
CA VAL A 87 -0.37 10.23 2.24
C VAL A 87 -0.81 9.94 0.81
N THR A 88 -1.74 10.74 0.30
CA THR A 88 -2.26 10.63 -1.07
C THR A 88 -2.36 11.99 -1.75
N ASP A 89 -2.50 12.01 -3.06
CA ASP A 89 -2.81 13.22 -3.80
C ASP A 89 -4.30 13.62 -3.63
N ALA A 90 -4.59 14.91 -3.47
CA ALA A 90 -5.89 15.49 -3.18
C ALA A 90 -6.87 15.35 -4.35
N GLN A 91 -6.40 15.44 -5.59
CA GLN A 91 -7.26 15.25 -6.76
C GLN A 91 -7.53 13.76 -6.96
N TYR A 92 -6.53 12.91 -6.77
CA TYR A 92 -6.64 11.47 -7.02
C TYR A 92 -7.26 10.69 -5.86
N MET A 93 -7.34 11.22 -4.65
CA MET A 93 -8.07 10.56 -3.56
C MET A 93 -9.58 10.44 -3.85
N GLY A 94 -10.12 11.30 -4.72
CA GLY A 94 -11.53 11.30 -5.15
C GLY A 94 -11.82 10.45 -6.40
N LEU A 95 -10.83 9.74 -6.95
CA LEU A 95 -11.01 8.96 -8.18
C LEU A 95 -12.03 7.82 -8.00
N CYS A 96 -12.73 7.45 -9.07
CA CYS A 96 -13.75 6.40 -9.02
C CYS A 96 -13.16 5.07 -8.53
N GLY A 97 -13.72 4.50 -7.47
CA GLY A 97 -13.21 3.27 -6.84
C GLY A 97 -12.01 3.48 -5.89
N SER A 98 -11.67 4.73 -5.57
CA SER A 98 -10.65 5.06 -4.57
C SER A 98 -10.89 4.30 -3.26
N GLN A 99 -9.83 3.71 -2.71
CA GLN A 99 -9.88 3.03 -1.43
C GLN A 99 -9.77 4.01 -0.26
N ILE A 100 -9.34 5.26 -0.50
CA ILE A 100 -9.05 6.24 0.54
C ILE A 100 -10.25 6.52 1.45
N GLY A 101 -11.46 6.66 0.87
CA GLY A 101 -12.67 6.88 1.65
C GLY A 101 -12.97 5.73 2.62
N ILE A 102 -12.80 4.48 2.16
CA ILE A 102 -13.00 3.28 2.99
C ILE A 102 -11.95 3.20 4.10
N LEU A 103 -10.68 3.50 3.79
CA LEU A 103 -9.61 3.52 4.80
C LEU A 103 -9.89 4.56 5.89
N ARG A 104 -10.33 5.76 5.52
CA ARG A 104 -10.72 6.82 6.48
C ARG A 104 -11.90 6.39 7.35
N GLN A 105 -12.91 5.74 6.76
CA GLN A 105 -14.06 5.22 7.51
C GLN A 105 -13.67 4.15 8.54
N ASP A 106 -12.67 3.32 8.22
CA ASP A 106 -12.11 2.32 9.14
C ASP A 106 -11.23 2.94 10.25
N GLY A 107 -11.03 4.27 10.26
CA GLY A 107 -10.22 4.98 11.27
C GLY A 107 -8.74 5.11 10.93
N ILE A 108 -8.33 4.75 9.71
CA ILE A 108 -6.94 4.91 9.25
C ILE A 108 -6.67 6.38 8.99
N GLN A 109 -5.54 6.88 9.50
CA GLN A 109 -5.13 8.27 9.31
C GLN A 109 -4.67 8.47 7.86
N VAL A 110 -5.33 9.40 7.18
CA VAL A 110 -4.99 9.82 5.82
C VAL A 110 -4.76 11.32 5.78
N ARG A 111 -3.68 11.75 5.15
CA ARG A 111 -3.36 13.14 4.81
C ARG A 111 -3.23 13.28 3.28
N HIS A 112 -3.45 14.47 2.77
CA HIS A 112 -3.31 14.77 1.34
C HIS A 112 -2.74 16.17 1.14
N ASP A 113 -2.22 16.44 -0.06
CA ASP A 113 -1.68 17.76 -0.41
C ASP A 113 -2.76 18.85 -0.51
N GLN A 114 -2.33 20.09 -0.72
CA GLN A 114 -3.19 21.29 -0.78
C GLN A 114 -3.45 21.78 -2.21
N GLU A 115 -3.42 20.88 -3.20
CA GLU A 115 -3.71 21.15 -4.63
C GLU A 115 -2.68 22.03 -5.36
N SER A 116 -1.65 22.54 -4.67
CA SER A 116 -0.54 23.30 -5.28
C SER A 116 0.60 22.36 -5.73
N GLY A 117 0.30 21.50 -6.70
CA GLY A 117 1.23 20.50 -7.25
C GLY A 117 0.86 19.06 -6.87
N TYR A 118 1.46 18.08 -7.55
CA TYR A 118 1.08 16.67 -7.35
C TYR A 118 1.93 15.97 -6.28
N MET A 119 1.26 15.23 -5.38
CA MET A 119 1.94 14.25 -4.53
C MET A 119 2.18 12.97 -5.34
N HIS A 120 3.21 12.98 -6.19
CA HIS A 120 3.41 11.95 -7.21
C HIS A 120 4.25 10.73 -6.76
N HIS A 121 4.55 10.60 -5.47
CA HIS A 121 5.27 9.44 -4.95
C HIS A 121 4.45 8.15 -5.11
N LYS A 122 5.15 7.01 -5.23
CA LYS A 122 4.57 5.67 -5.10
C LYS A 122 5.48 4.78 -4.26
N PHE A 123 5.41 4.92 -2.94
CA PHE A 123 6.16 4.06 -2.03
C PHE A 123 5.38 3.67 -0.79
N ALA A 124 5.85 2.62 -0.13
CA ALA A 124 5.44 2.23 1.20
C ALA A 124 6.67 1.82 2.03
N VAL A 125 6.64 2.15 3.33
CA VAL A 125 7.65 1.72 4.30
C VAL A 125 6.99 0.80 5.31
N VAL A 126 7.43 -0.45 5.34
CA VAL A 126 6.98 -1.48 6.28
C VAL A 126 7.92 -1.53 7.48
N ASP A 127 7.36 -1.39 8.68
CA ASP A 127 8.05 -1.45 9.98
C ASP A 127 9.30 -0.56 10.09
N GLY A 128 9.36 0.54 9.32
CA GLY A 128 10.53 1.44 9.26
C GLY A 128 11.81 0.81 8.72
N ARG A 129 11.72 -0.38 8.09
CA ARG A 129 12.90 -1.17 7.69
C ARG A 129 12.87 -1.71 6.27
N MET A 130 11.70 -1.80 5.64
CA MET A 130 11.55 -2.32 4.29
C MET A 130 10.84 -1.27 3.43
N LEU A 131 11.51 -0.87 2.36
CA LEU A 131 11.00 0.08 1.38
C LEU A 131 10.46 -0.70 0.17
N LEU A 132 9.24 -0.36 -0.23
CA LEU A 132 8.66 -0.71 -1.51
C LEU A 132 8.47 0.58 -2.29
N THR A 133 9.09 0.74 -3.46
CA THR A 133 9.02 1.99 -4.24
C THR A 133 9.11 1.73 -5.74
N GLY A 134 8.47 2.54 -6.57
CA GLY A 134 8.59 2.41 -8.02
C GLY A 134 7.63 3.27 -8.80
N SER A 135 7.25 2.81 -9.99
CA SER A 135 6.33 3.53 -10.89
C SER A 135 4.85 3.24 -10.59
N LEU A 136 4.57 2.11 -9.93
CA LEU A 136 3.23 1.55 -9.76
C LEU A 136 2.32 2.41 -8.86
N ASN A 137 1.33 3.06 -9.48
CA ASN A 137 0.12 3.48 -8.73
C ASN A 137 -0.66 2.24 -8.28
N TRP A 138 -1.26 2.26 -7.09
CA TRP A 138 -2.00 1.12 -6.55
C TRP A 138 -3.43 1.06 -7.10
N THR A 139 -3.54 0.96 -8.42
CA THR A 139 -4.82 0.86 -9.14
C THR A 139 -4.90 -0.48 -9.86
N THR A 140 -6.10 -1.04 -10.01
CA THR A 140 -6.29 -2.32 -10.71
C THR A 140 -5.76 -2.26 -12.15
N GLN A 141 -5.96 -1.11 -12.82
CA GLN A 141 -5.42 -0.87 -14.16
C GLN A 141 -3.89 -0.97 -14.18
N ALA A 142 -3.18 -0.20 -13.35
CA ALA A 142 -1.73 -0.21 -13.35
C ALA A 142 -1.16 -1.60 -13.03
N ILE A 143 -1.79 -2.32 -12.10
CA ILE A 143 -1.40 -3.69 -11.73
C ILE A 143 -1.60 -4.68 -12.87
N GLN A 144 -2.71 -4.62 -13.60
CA GLN A 144 -3.09 -5.69 -14.54
C GLN A 144 -2.72 -5.39 -16.00
N THR A 145 -2.51 -4.12 -16.37
CA THR A 145 -2.32 -3.74 -17.78
C THR A 145 -1.00 -3.02 -18.05
N ASN A 146 -0.51 -2.22 -17.10
CA ASN A 146 0.64 -1.36 -17.35
C ASN A 146 1.97 -2.11 -17.14
N ARG A 147 3.00 -1.63 -17.82
CA ARG A 147 4.39 -2.01 -17.51
C ARG A 147 4.87 -1.12 -16.36
N GLU A 148 4.96 -1.70 -15.17
CA GLU A 148 5.34 -1.00 -13.95
C GLU A 148 6.44 -1.79 -13.23
N ASN A 149 7.18 -1.11 -12.36
CA ASN A 149 8.13 -1.76 -11.46
C ASN A 149 7.86 -1.37 -10.00
N VAL A 150 8.22 -2.27 -9.10
CA VAL A 150 8.34 -2.01 -7.65
C VAL A 150 9.66 -2.62 -7.18
N LEU A 151 10.59 -1.76 -6.77
CA LEU A 151 11.80 -2.15 -6.05
C LEU A 151 11.44 -2.41 -4.58
N VAL A 152 11.96 -3.51 -4.04
CA VAL A 152 11.81 -3.89 -2.64
C VAL A 152 13.21 -4.03 -2.03
N THR A 153 13.47 -3.30 -0.95
CA THR A 153 14.76 -3.32 -0.27
C THR A 153 14.65 -3.15 1.23
N GLU A 154 15.51 -3.83 1.98
CA GLU A 154 15.74 -3.61 3.42
C GLU A 154 17.03 -2.84 3.71
N ASP A 155 17.63 -2.23 2.68
CA ASP A 155 18.86 -1.47 2.81
C ASP A 155 18.59 -0.11 3.49
N ALA A 156 19.17 0.08 4.67
CA ALA A 156 18.91 1.24 5.51
C ALA A 156 19.30 2.56 4.83
N GLU A 157 20.28 2.54 3.92
CA GLU A 157 20.70 3.73 3.15
C GLU A 157 19.59 4.25 2.22
N TYR A 158 18.69 3.38 1.77
CA TYR A 158 17.52 3.76 0.97
C TYR A 158 16.26 3.92 1.83
N VAL A 159 16.08 3.10 2.86
CA VAL A 159 14.87 3.18 3.70
C VAL A 159 14.81 4.51 4.47
N LYS A 160 15.94 4.94 5.04
CA LYS A 160 15.96 6.13 5.90
C LYS A 160 15.51 7.42 5.17
N PRO A 161 16.05 7.78 4.00
CA PRO A 161 15.61 8.99 3.29
C PRO A 161 14.13 8.97 2.90
N PHE A 162 13.57 7.82 2.53
CA PHE A 162 12.14 7.71 2.21
C PHE A 162 11.25 7.85 3.44
N LEU A 163 11.68 7.30 4.59
CA LEU A 163 10.97 7.50 5.85
C LEU A 163 11.06 8.95 6.32
N ASP A 164 12.22 9.58 6.23
CA ASP A 164 12.41 10.99 6.58
C ASP A 164 11.53 11.90 5.70
N GLU A 165 11.45 11.62 4.38
CA GLU A 165 10.55 12.35 3.46
C GLU A 165 9.08 12.09 3.79
N PHE A 166 8.70 10.86 4.14
CA PHE A 166 7.34 10.57 4.59
C PHE A 166 6.97 11.41 5.81
N GLU A 167 7.82 11.48 6.83
CA GLU A 167 7.55 12.27 8.05
C GLU A 167 7.45 13.76 7.75
N LYS A 168 8.29 14.27 6.85
CA LYS A 168 8.23 15.67 6.41
C LYS A 168 6.90 15.98 5.72
N ILE A 169 6.52 15.19 4.72
CA ILE A 169 5.23 15.35 4.02
C ILE A 169 4.06 15.17 4.99
N TRP A 170 4.16 14.20 5.90
CA TRP A 170 3.15 13.94 6.91
C TRP A 170 2.89 15.21 7.72
N GLU A 171 3.93 15.82 8.30
CA GLU A 171 3.78 17.05 9.09
C GLU A 171 3.40 18.27 8.26
N GLU A 172 3.88 18.38 7.01
CA GLU A 172 3.44 19.43 6.10
C GLU A 172 1.91 19.37 5.91
N TYR A 173 1.36 18.18 5.67
CA TYR A 173 -0.07 17.95 5.42
C TYR A 173 -0.89 17.73 6.70
N ASN A 174 -0.37 18.15 7.85
CA ASN A 174 -1.09 18.02 9.11
C ASN A 174 -2.35 18.90 9.11
N PRO A 175 -3.57 18.34 9.25
CA PRO A 175 -4.81 19.12 9.19
C PRO A 175 -4.88 20.27 10.20
N VAL A 176 -4.16 20.16 11.32
CA VAL A 176 -4.12 21.23 12.35
C VAL A 176 -3.37 22.49 11.88
N ASN A 177 -2.52 22.36 10.85
CA ASN A 177 -1.81 23.48 10.25
C ASN A 177 -2.69 24.28 9.30
N TYR A 178 -3.90 23.79 9.00
CA TYR A 178 -4.84 24.42 8.10
C TYR A 178 -6.07 24.88 8.86
N THR A 179 -6.26 26.19 8.91
CA THR A 179 -7.54 26.79 9.30
C THR A 179 -8.52 26.65 8.14
N PHE A 180 -9.49 25.74 8.29
CA PHE A 180 -10.74 25.83 7.55
C PHE A 180 -11.53 27.00 8.15
N PHE A 181 -11.85 27.99 7.32
CA PHE A 181 -12.60 29.19 7.71
C PHE A 181 -13.92 28.87 8.41
#